data_AF-A0A7V3T8E4-F1
#
_entry.id   AF-A0A7V3T8E4-F1
#
_cell.length_a   1.000
_cell.length_b   1.000
_cell.length_c   1.000
_cell.angle_alpha   90.00
_cell.angle_beta   90.00
_cell.angle_gamma   90.00
#
_symmetry.space_group_name_H-M   'P 1'
#
loop_
_entity.id
_entity.type
_entity.pdbx_description
1 polymer ?
#
loop_
_entity_poly.entity_id
_entity_poly.type
_entity_poly.pdbx_seq_one_letter_code
_entity_poly.pdbx_strand_id
1 'polypeptide(L)'
;MDPIATYAEDEWFDRQRFELYAERIIMYGRKLFLAQWQISHWLGDLNPTPVRGWLRKPAFGLGLFLGGITLALALYWVGVFGLERGEHAPIVLGGVGLGGLGLALANVRRRPSATFSTGAGVPVFSIRGAARSAHRYEAFVDALVRQITLAKQPA
;
A
#
# COMPACT_ATOMS: atom_id res chain seq x y z
N MET A 1 14.28 -5.15 26.12
CA MET A 1 13.88 -3.74 25.95
C MET A 1 12.53 -3.75 25.27
N ASP A 2 11.56 -3.07 25.88
CA ASP A 2 10.20 -3.01 25.35
C ASP A 2 10.10 -1.93 24.25
N PRO A 3 9.27 -2.14 23.21
CA PRO A 3 9.07 -1.14 22.18
C PRO A 3 8.30 0.07 22.73
N ILE A 4 8.73 1.27 22.36
CA ILE A 4 8.07 2.54 22.70
C ILE A 4 6.68 2.61 22.08
N ALA A 5 6.57 2.16 20.83
CA ALA A 5 5.33 2.10 20.09
C ALA A 5 5.33 0.92 19.12
N THR A 6 4.15 0.40 18.83
CA THR A 6 3.95 -0.64 17.83
C THR A 6 2.81 -0.25 16.91
N TYR A 7 2.99 -0.47 15.61
CA TYR A 7 1.96 -0.27 14.60
C TYR A 7 1.92 -1.46 13.66
N ALA A 8 0.71 -1.87 13.26
CA ALA A 8 0.53 -2.96 12.31
C ALA A 8 -0.40 -2.52 11.19
N GLU A 9 0.00 -2.82 9.96
CA GLU A 9 -0.81 -2.64 8.77
C GLU A 9 -1.81 -3.79 8.67
N ASP A 10 -3.11 -3.47 8.79
CA ASP A 10 -4.20 -4.41 8.56
C ASP A 10 -4.48 -4.51 7.04
N GLU A 11 -3.61 -5.23 6.33
CA GLU A 11 -3.92 -5.76 5.01
C GLU A 11 -3.92 -7.29 5.04
N TRP A 12 -4.95 -7.89 4.42
CA TRP A 12 -5.12 -9.35 4.42
C TRP A 12 -3.96 -10.08 3.74
N PHE A 13 -3.29 -9.44 2.77
CA PHE A 13 -2.24 -10.05 1.94
C PHE A 13 -0.80 -9.60 2.26
N ASP A 14 -0.63 -8.45 2.92
CA ASP A 14 0.69 -7.89 3.25
C ASP A 14 0.62 -7.33 4.68
N ARG A 15 0.90 -8.18 5.66
CA ARG A 15 0.93 -7.74 7.07
C ARG A 15 2.32 -7.25 7.38
N GLN A 16 2.44 -5.94 7.55
CA GLN A 16 3.65 -5.29 8.05
C GLN A 16 3.43 -4.83 9.48
N ARG A 17 4.38 -5.11 10.37
CA ARG A 17 4.39 -4.66 11.76
C ARG A 17 5.66 -3.86 11.99
N PHE A 18 5.51 -2.72 12.63
CA PHE A 18 6.57 -1.79 12.96
C PHE A 18 6.69 -1.70 14.46
N GLU A 19 7.92 -1.85 14.95
CA GLU A 19 8.26 -1.70 16.36
C GLU A 19 9.30 -0.60 16.49
N LEU A 20 8.94 0.44 17.24
CA LEU A 20 9.79 1.60 17.49
C LEU A 20 10.53 1.41 18.81
N TYR A 21 11.85 1.46 18.77
CA TYR A 21 12.73 1.50 19.92
C TYR A 21 13.42 2.87 20.01
N ALA A 22 14.21 3.10 21.07
CA ALA A 22 14.89 4.37 21.29
C ALA A 22 15.86 4.75 20.16
N GLU A 23 16.58 3.77 19.61
CA GLU A 23 17.65 4.02 18.62
C GLU A 23 17.33 3.48 17.23
N ARG A 24 16.34 2.59 17.12
CA ARG A 24 16.04 1.87 15.87
C ARG A 24 14.56 1.61 15.70
N ILE A 25 14.16 1.41 14.45
CA ILE A 25 12.87 0.86 14.08
C ILE A 25 13.07 -0.53 13.47
N ILE A 26 12.26 -1.49 13.91
CA ILE A 26 12.24 -2.84 13.34
C ILE A 26 10.94 -3.02 12.57
N MET A 27 11.06 -3.41 11.32
CA MET A 27 9.97 -3.73 10.43
C MET A 27 9.92 -5.24 10.22
N TYR A 28 8.78 -5.83 10.54
CA TYR A 28 8.45 -7.23 10.30
C TYR A 28 7.46 -7.28 9.16
N GLY A 29 7.68 -8.18 8.20
CA GLY A 29 6.73 -8.39 7.13
C GLY A 29 6.50 -9.85 6.82
N ARG A 30 5.28 -10.16 6.40
CA ARG A 30 4.92 -11.46 5.85
C ARG A 30 4.10 -11.24 4.58
N LYS A 31 4.68 -11.57 3.43
CA LYS A 31 3.93 -11.70 2.18
C LYS A 31 3.36 -13.11 2.09
N LEU A 32 2.13 -13.25 1.62
CA LEU A 32 1.56 -14.57 1.29
C LEU A 32 2.56 -15.28 0.35
N PHE A 33 3.01 -16.48 0.72
CA PHE A 33 4.01 -17.32 0.00
C PHE A 33 5.50 -16.93 0.08
N LEU A 34 5.88 -15.86 0.79
CA LEU A 34 7.31 -15.60 1.09
C LEU A 34 7.64 -15.84 2.57
N ALA A 35 8.93 -16.06 2.82
CA ALA A 35 9.49 -16.11 4.16
C ALA A 35 9.15 -14.83 4.95
N GLN A 36 8.99 -14.99 6.27
CA GLN A 36 8.97 -13.86 7.18
C GLN A 36 10.30 -13.12 7.07
N TRP A 37 10.25 -11.80 6.99
CA TRP A 37 11.45 -10.98 6.96
C TRP A 37 11.42 -9.95 8.07
N GLN A 38 12.60 -9.60 8.53
CA GLN A 38 12.84 -8.60 9.55
C GLN A 38 13.93 -7.67 9.04
N ILE A 39 13.64 -6.36 9.04
CA ILE A 39 14.60 -5.32 8.65
C ILE A 39 14.69 -4.33 9.80
N SER A 40 15.90 -3.95 10.17
CA SER A 40 16.18 -2.98 11.22
C SER A 40 16.85 -1.75 10.62
N HIS A 41 16.37 -0.57 10.98
CA HIS A 41 16.97 0.71 10.59
C HIS A 41 17.29 1.57 11.81
N TRP A 42 18.48 2.16 11.83
CA TRP A 42 18.87 3.13 12.84
C TRP A 42 18.13 4.45 12.62
N LEU A 43 17.62 5.05 13.70
CA LEU A 43 16.87 6.30 13.61
C LEU A 43 17.76 7.48 13.23
N GLY A 44 19.05 7.45 13.62
CA GLY A 44 20.02 8.48 13.28
C GLY A 44 20.21 8.69 11.78
N ASP A 45 20.03 7.64 10.97
CA ASP A 45 20.21 7.70 9.51
C ASP A 45 19.00 8.27 8.77
N LEU A 46 17.83 8.30 9.41
CA LEU A 46 16.55 8.66 8.80
C LEU A 46 16.32 10.17 8.82
N ASN A 47 15.64 10.69 7.81
CA ASN A 47 15.16 12.07 7.78
C ASN A 47 13.89 12.20 8.66
N PRO A 48 13.82 13.15 9.61
CA PRO A 48 12.63 13.36 10.45
C PRO A 48 11.43 13.93 9.69
N THR A 49 11.60 14.36 8.44
CA THR A 49 10.51 14.89 7.60
C THR A 49 10.01 13.81 6.62
N PRO A 50 9.00 13.00 7.00
CA PRO A 50 8.48 12.00 6.09
C PRO A 50 7.75 12.66 4.92
N VAL A 51 7.92 12.10 3.72
CA VAL A 51 7.10 12.47 2.57
C VAL A 51 5.71 11.86 2.77
N ARG A 52 4.72 12.70 3.06
CA ARG A 52 3.32 12.29 3.21
C ARG A 52 2.65 12.24 1.84
N GLY A 53 1.88 11.18 1.61
CA GLY A 53 1.20 10.95 0.34
C GLY A 53 -0.06 10.12 0.51
N TRP A 54 -0.76 9.91 -0.61
CA TRP A 54 -1.97 9.12 -0.67
C TRP A 54 -1.81 8.02 -1.69
N LEU A 55 -1.83 6.76 -1.24
CA LEU A 55 -1.70 5.60 -2.10
C LEU A 55 -3.03 4.88 -2.24
N ARG A 56 -3.31 4.38 -3.45
CA ARG A 56 -4.38 3.40 -3.67
C ARG A 56 -3.79 2.01 -3.58
N LYS A 57 -4.61 1.03 -3.24
CA LYS A 57 -4.19 -0.38 -3.27
C LYS A 57 -3.79 -0.76 -4.69
N PRO A 58 -2.77 -1.62 -4.90
CA PRO A 58 -2.42 -2.13 -6.22
C PRO A 58 -3.61 -2.75 -6.98
N ALA A 59 -4.54 -3.38 -6.23
CA ALA A 59 -5.78 -3.93 -6.76
C ALA A 59 -6.67 -2.91 -7.50
N PHE A 60 -6.57 -1.62 -7.16
CA PHE A 60 -7.26 -0.56 -7.89
C PHE A 60 -6.78 -0.46 -9.34
N GLY A 61 -5.46 -0.39 -9.54
CA GLY A 61 -4.86 -0.29 -10.87
C GLY A 61 -5.10 -1.55 -11.69
N LEU A 62 -4.97 -2.71 -11.05
CA LEU A 62 -5.28 -4.00 -11.69
C LEU A 62 -6.75 -4.08 -12.13
N GLY A 63 -7.68 -3.68 -11.26
CA GLY A 63 -9.11 -3.65 -11.58
C GLY A 63 -9.44 -2.70 -12.73
N LEU A 64 -8.84 -1.50 -12.75
CA LEU A 64 -9.01 -0.56 -13.86
C LEU A 64 -8.45 -1.10 -15.16
N PHE A 65 -7.26 -1.68 -15.13
CA PHE A 65 -6.59 -2.21 -16.32
C PHE A 65 -7.37 -3.39 -16.90
N LEU A 66 -7.66 -4.41 -16.09
CA LEU A 66 -8.43 -5.58 -16.53
C LEU A 66 -9.84 -5.18 -16.94
N GLY A 67 -10.51 -4.36 -16.13
CA GLY A 67 -11.87 -3.89 -16.40
C GLY A 67 -11.97 -3.10 -17.70
N GLY A 68 -11.06 -2.13 -17.89
CA GLY A 68 -11.02 -1.28 -19.08
C GLY A 68 -10.69 -2.06 -20.35
N ILE A 69 -9.65 -2.90 -20.33
CA ILE A 69 -9.23 -3.65 -21.52
C ILE A 69 -10.28 -4.68 -21.93
N THR A 70 -10.80 -5.48 -21.00
CA THR A 70 -11.76 -6.53 -21.35
C THR A 70 -13.10 -5.96 -21.80
N LEU A 71 -13.55 -4.84 -21.20
CA LEU A 71 -14.73 -4.13 -21.67
C LEU A 71 -14.51 -3.50 -23.05
N ALA A 72 -13.35 -2.88 -23.30
CA ALA A 72 -13.02 -2.32 -24.61
C ALA A 72 -12.95 -3.40 -25.69
N LEU A 73 -12.37 -4.56 -25.39
CA LEU A 73 -12.32 -5.71 -26.29
C LEU A 73 -13.73 -6.26 -26.57
N ALA A 74 -14.59 -6.35 -25.56
CA ALA A 74 -15.99 -6.78 -25.74
C ALA A 74 -16.73 -5.82 -26.68
N LEU A 75 -16.62 -4.51 -26.43
CA LEU A 75 -17.27 -3.48 -27.25
C LEU A 75 -16.71 -3.46 -28.69
N TYR A 76 -15.40 -3.64 -28.85
CA TYR A 76 -14.76 -3.74 -30.16
C TYR A 76 -15.28 -4.97 -30.94
N TRP A 77 -15.35 -6.13 -30.28
CA TRP A 77 -15.87 -7.35 -30.91
C TRP A 77 -17.30 -7.15 -31.41
N VAL A 78 -18.18 -6.65 -30.54
CA VAL A 78 -19.58 -6.39 -30.90
C VAL A 78 -19.68 -5.33 -32.01
N GLY A 79 -18.82 -4.32 -32.00
CA GLY A 79 -18.81 -3.26 -33.01
C GLY A 79 -18.33 -3.71 -34.39
N VAL A 80 -17.39 -4.66 -34.45
CA VAL A 80 -16.78 -5.12 -35.72
C VAL A 80 -17.46 -6.36 -36.28
N PHE A 81 -17.74 -7.35 -35.44
CA PHE A 81 -18.27 -8.65 -35.85
C PHE A 81 -19.78 -8.78 -35.60
N GLY A 82 -20.38 -7.87 -34.84
CA GLY A 82 -21.77 -7.96 -34.42
C GLY A 82 -21.97 -8.95 -33.27
N LEU A 83 -23.23 -9.30 -33.02
CA LEU A 83 -23.63 -10.31 -32.03
C LEU A 83 -24.39 -11.41 -32.78
N GLU A 84 -23.67 -12.43 -33.25
CA GLU A 84 -24.30 -13.61 -33.83
C GLU A 84 -24.86 -14.53 -32.74
N ARG A 85 -25.95 -15.26 -33.04
CA ARG A 85 -26.55 -16.21 -32.09
C ARG A 85 -25.55 -17.36 -31.81
N GLY A 86 -25.07 -17.43 -30.57
CA GLY A 86 -24.13 -18.45 -30.10
C GLY A 86 -22.77 -17.89 -29.68
N GLU A 87 -22.49 -16.62 -29.96
CA GLU A 87 -21.26 -15.97 -29.52
C GLU A 87 -21.35 -15.52 -28.06
N HIS A 88 -20.80 -16.34 -27.15
CA HIS A 88 -20.74 -16.02 -25.72
C HIS A 88 -19.51 -15.20 -25.33
N ALA A 89 -18.49 -15.13 -26.20
CA ALA A 89 -17.23 -14.43 -25.95
C ALA A 89 -17.38 -12.95 -25.54
N PRO A 90 -18.14 -12.09 -26.26
CA PRO A 90 -18.29 -10.69 -25.85
C PRO A 90 -19.05 -10.53 -24.53
N ILE A 91 -19.98 -11.44 -24.21
CA ILE A 91 -20.71 -11.44 -22.94
C ILE A 91 -19.77 -11.77 -21.78
N VAL A 92 -18.93 -12.80 -21.94
CA VAL A 92 -17.94 -13.19 -20.93
C VAL A 92 -16.92 -12.08 -20.71
N LEU A 93 -16.39 -11.49 -21.79
CA LEU A 93 -15.46 -10.36 -21.71
C LEU A 93 -16.09 -9.15 -21.03
N GLY A 94 -17.34 -8.83 -21.36
CA GLY A 94 -18.09 -7.76 -20.70
C GLY A 94 -18.30 -8.03 -19.20
N GLY A 95 -18.61 -9.26 -18.82
CA GLY A 95 -18.74 -9.68 -17.42
C GLY A 95 -17.43 -9.54 -16.64
N VAL A 96 -16.31 -9.98 -17.23
CA VAL A 96 -14.96 -9.78 -16.65
C VAL A 96 -14.65 -8.28 -16.54
N GLY A 97 -15.01 -7.49 -17.55
CA GLY A 97 -14.87 -6.04 -17.57
C GLY A 97 -15.56 -5.36 -16.41
N LEU A 98 -16.84 -5.65 -16.22
CA LEU A 98 -17.64 -5.16 -15.11
C LEU A 98 -17.09 -5.62 -13.75
N GLY A 99 -16.65 -6.87 -13.65
CA GLY A 99 -16.00 -7.40 -12.44
C GLY A 99 -14.71 -6.65 -12.09
N GLY A 100 -13.87 -6.38 -13.08
CA GLY A 100 -12.63 -5.59 -12.92
C GLY A 100 -12.91 -4.15 -12.47
N LEU A 101 -13.91 -3.50 -13.09
CA LEU A 101 -14.35 -2.17 -12.66
C LEU A 101 -14.94 -2.17 -11.25
N GLY A 102 -15.70 -3.21 -10.89
CA GLY A 102 -16.19 -3.43 -9.52
C GLY A 102 -15.04 -3.55 -8.50
N LEU A 103 -13.99 -4.29 -8.84
CA LEU A 103 -12.78 -4.38 -8.02
C LEU A 103 -12.09 -3.02 -7.88
N ALA A 104 -11.98 -2.24 -8.97
CA ALA A 104 -11.43 -0.90 -8.93
C ALA A 104 -12.27 0.01 -8.02
N LEU A 105 -13.59 -0.02 -8.15
CA LEU A 105 -14.49 0.78 -7.32
C LEU A 105 -14.37 0.41 -5.84
N ALA A 106 -14.30 -0.87 -5.52
CA ALA A 106 -14.09 -1.35 -4.15
C ALA A 106 -12.75 -0.90 -3.54
N ASN A 107 -11.75 -0.60 -4.38
CA ASN A 107 -10.42 -0.17 -3.97
C ASN A 107 -10.11 1.30 -4.30
N VAL A 108 -11.13 2.11 -4.62
CA VAL A 108 -10.96 3.52 -5.03
C VAL A 108 -10.41 4.41 -3.91
N ARG A 109 -10.71 4.02 -2.66
CA ARG A 109 -10.37 4.79 -1.46
C ARG A 109 -8.85 4.88 -1.29
N ARG A 110 -8.36 6.11 -1.26
CA ARG A 110 -6.96 6.41 -0.98
C ARG A 110 -6.64 6.16 0.50
N ARG A 111 -5.41 5.76 0.78
CA ARG A 111 -4.87 5.53 2.12
C ARG A 111 -3.71 6.50 2.36
N PRO A 112 -3.59 7.09 3.56
CA PRO A 112 -2.45 7.92 3.87
C PRO A 112 -1.19 7.05 3.92
N SER A 113 -0.06 7.61 3.53
CA SER A 113 1.24 6.96 3.50
C SER A 113 2.30 7.96 3.94
N ALA A 114 3.26 7.51 4.74
CA ALA A 114 4.42 8.29 5.15
C ALA A 114 5.68 7.52 4.73
N THR A 115 6.46 8.11 3.82
CA THR A 115 7.71 7.54 3.35
C THR A 115 8.87 8.20 4.09
N PHE A 116 9.70 7.38 4.73
CA PHE A 116 10.92 7.81 5.41
C PHE A 116 12.11 7.53 4.50
N SER A 117 12.96 8.54 4.35
CA SER A 117 14.18 8.47 3.57
C SER A 117 15.42 8.62 4.46
N THR A 118 16.59 8.27 3.95
CA THR A 118 17.86 8.61 4.62
C THR A 118 18.14 10.11 4.54
N GLY A 119 19.19 10.57 5.24
CA GLY A 119 19.73 11.92 5.09
C GLY A 119 20.14 12.28 3.65
N ALA A 120 20.45 11.28 2.81
CA ALA A 120 20.76 11.45 1.39
C ALA A 120 19.51 11.48 0.49
N GLY A 121 18.29 11.41 1.05
CA GLY A 121 17.04 11.41 0.28
C GLY A 121 16.65 10.06 -0.32
N VAL A 122 17.36 8.97 -0.01
CA VAL A 122 17.03 7.62 -0.50
C VAL A 122 15.85 7.07 0.30
N PRO A 123 14.71 6.70 -0.33
CA PRO A 123 13.57 6.13 0.39
C PRO A 123 13.92 4.77 0.97
N VAL A 124 13.67 4.58 2.27
CA VAL A 124 14.02 3.36 3.01
C VAL A 124 12.79 2.49 3.22
N PHE A 125 11.73 3.07 3.79
CA PHE A 125 10.48 2.37 4.03
C PHE A 125 9.30 3.34 3.98
N SER A 126 8.11 2.79 3.76
CA SER A 126 6.84 3.52 3.79
C SER A 126 5.90 2.89 4.81
N ILE A 127 5.30 3.70 5.66
CA ILE A 127 4.24 3.26 6.58
C ILE A 127 2.91 3.67 5.96
N ARG A 128 2.01 2.72 5.79
CA ARG A 128 0.67 2.94 5.23
C ARG A 128 -0.37 2.95 6.33
N GLY A 129 -1.25 3.93 6.28
CA GLY A 129 -2.40 4.01 7.18
C GLY A 129 -3.50 3.05 6.76
N ALA A 130 -3.98 2.24 7.71
CA ALA A 130 -5.24 1.53 7.50
C ALA A 130 -6.43 2.47 7.77
N ALA A 131 -7.43 2.43 6.88
CA ALA A 131 -8.59 3.33 6.95
C ALA A 131 -9.38 3.24 8.26
N ARG A 132 -9.32 2.08 8.95
CA ARG A 132 -9.99 1.86 10.24
C ARG A 132 -9.14 2.29 11.45
N SER A 133 -7.87 2.63 11.27
CA SER A 133 -6.92 2.94 12.33
C SER A 133 -6.11 4.21 12.04
N ALA A 134 -6.70 5.18 11.33
CA ALA A 134 -6.05 6.44 10.97
C ALA A 134 -5.41 7.17 12.16
N HIS A 135 -6.09 7.20 13.32
CA HIS A 135 -5.52 7.76 14.55
C HIS A 135 -4.25 7.04 15.02
N ARG A 136 -4.24 5.69 14.98
CA ARG A 136 -3.06 4.90 15.39
C ARG A 136 -1.90 5.09 14.41
N TYR A 137 -2.21 5.26 13.12
CA TYR A 137 -1.24 5.59 12.10
C TYR A 137 -0.57 6.94 12.38
N GLU A 138 -1.35 8.02 12.54
CA GLU A 138 -0.79 9.35 12.81
C GLU A 138 0.01 9.36 14.12
N ALA A 139 -0.54 8.78 15.20
CA ALA A 139 0.15 8.69 16.48
C ALA A 139 1.50 7.97 16.38
N PHE A 140 1.57 6.89 15.59
CA PHE A 140 2.82 6.16 15.36
C PHE A 140 3.82 6.97 14.52
N VAL A 141 3.37 7.61 13.43
CA VAL A 141 4.23 8.46 12.60
C VAL A 141 4.79 9.63 13.41
N ASP A 142 3.97 10.28 14.24
CA ASP A 142 4.40 11.39 15.08
C ASP A 142 5.35 10.93 16.20
N ALA A 143 5.17 9.73 16.75
CA ALA A 143 6.11 9.13 17.69
C ALA A 143 7.45 8.84 17.02
N LEU A 144 7.44 8.26 15.82
CA LEU A 144 8.63 7.96 15.04
C LEU A 144 9.41 9.24 14.68
N VAL A 145 8.73 10.27 14.18
CA VAL A 145 9.34 11.57 13.87
C VAL A 145 10.02 12.15 15.11
N ARG A 146 9.34 12.17 16.25
CA ARG A 146 9.92 12.64 17.52
C ARG A 146 11.17 11.86 17.91
N GLN A 147 11.15 10.53 17.81
CA GLN A 147 12.32 9.72 18.14
C GLN A 147 13.48 9.93 17.16
N ILE A 148 13.22 10.09 15.87
CA ILE A 148 14.27 10.45 14.89
C ILE A 148 14.89 11.81 15.23
N THR A 149 14.08 12.80 15.62
CA THR A 149 14.60 14.12 16.03
C THR A 149 15.47 14.01 17.26
N LEU A 150 15.05 13.26 18.29
CA LEU A 150 15.83 13.06 19.52
C LEU A 150 17.14 12.32 19.24
N ALA A 151 17.12 11.26 18.42
CA ALA A 151 18.31 10.49 18.06
C ALA A 151 19.37 11.29 17.28
N LYS A 152 19.01 12.46 16.73
CA LYS A 152 19.92 13.35 16.00
C LYS A 152 20.47 14.50 16.84
N GLN A 153 19.93 14.76 18.02
CA GLN A 153 20.46 15.81 18.87
C GLN A 153 21.82 15.36 19.40
N PRO A 154 22.89 16.18 19.27
CA PRO A 154 24.17 15.87 19.88
C PRO A 154 23.98 15.80 21.40
N ALA A 155 24.48 14.72 21.99
CA ALA A 155 24.51 14.53 23.45
C ALA A 155 25.37 15.59 24.14
#